data_AF-W2R4S1-F1
#
_entry.id   AF-W2R4S1-F1
#
_cell.length_a   1.000
_cell.length_b   1.000
_cell.length_c   1.000
_cell.angle_alpha   90.00
_cell.angle_beta   90.00
_cell.angle_gamma   90.00
#
_symmetry.space_group_name_H-M   'P 1'
#
loop_
_entity.id
_entity.type
_entity.pdbx_description
1 polymer ?
#
loop_
_entity_poly.entity_id
_entity_poly.type
_entity_poly.pdbx_seq_one_letter_code
_entity_poly.pdbx_strand_id
1 'polypeptide(L)'
;MDATLATFDTVETADCVESCPVAGFESSMVVATYQLHKAAEIGEKEDRRSGTIQHFQLSCDDAASTDGANVSVHKLEGITTSSGIFDIKWNTEAMNGKAVLGAATAGGSLELYELAREGDVQTLRHSGLTTDTNAESMCLSLDWNNRVHSRAQPSICVSHSDGALSVWDLAPHGIIQQAKWRAHDLYGSPIEAWIAAFNCHDPNVLFSGADDAAMKGWDLRVGSAAPTFKNTRQYSMGVCSIQFHPHDERLVAVGSYDEHIAIWDHRNMTRPLAVYGAGGGVWRLKWHPAEHRKELLLAACMHNGFQVLELAEDQTELDKATSYDRHDSLAYGVDWWLHPAALQAKAPVVGSASFYDHIFHVWRQPVTCC
;
A
#
# COMPACT_ATOMS: atom_id res chain seq x y z
N MET A 1 -22.48 17.61 -6.74
CA MET A 1 -22.12 16.71 -7.86
C MET A 1 -21.70 15.40 -7.25
N ASP A 2 -21.98 14.28 -7.90
CA ASP A 2 -21.52 12.98 -7.45
C ASP A 2 -19.98 12.96 -7.46
N ALA A 3 -19.37 12.59 -6.34
CA ALA A 3 -17.92 12.51 -6.23
C ALA A 3 -17.39 11.22 -6.89
N THR A 4 -18.26 10.23 -7.05
CA THR A 4 -17.95 8.94 -7.67
C THR A 4 -17.94 9.09 -9.19
N LEU A 5 -16.79 8.77 -9.80
CA LEU A 5 -16.58 8.78 -11.24
C LEU A 5 -16.91 7.42 -11.88
N ALA A 6 -16.57 6.33 -11.18
CA ALA A 6 -16.84 4.97 -11.64
C ALA A 6 -16.94 4.00 -10.47
N THR A 7 -17.72 2.93 -10.67
CA THR A 7 -17.92 1.83 -9.72
C THR A 7 -17.72 0.51 -10.47
N PHE A 8 -16.93 -0.38 -9.89
CA PHE A 8 -16.67 -1.71 -10.43
C PHE A 8 -16.87 -2.77 -9.36
N ASP A 9 -17.57 -3.84 -9.72
CA ASP A 9 -17.63 -5.06 -8.94
C ASP A 9 -16.33 -5.87 -9.15
N THR A 10 -15.63 -6.14 -8.05
CA THR A 10 -14.41 -6.95 -8.03
C THR A 10 -14.71 -8.44 -7.90
N VAL A 11 -15.97 -8.84 -7.68
CA VAL A 11 -16.48 -10.21 -7.51
C VAL A 11 -15.99 -10.89 -6.23
N GLU A 12 -14.71 -10.76 -5.94
CA GLU A 12 -14.08 -11.14 -4.67
C GLU A 12 -13.83 -9.89 -3.83
N THR A 13 -13.57 -10.10 -2.56
CA THR A 13 -13.28 -9.05 -1.57
C THR A 13 -12.02 -8.26 -1.98
N ALA A 14 -12.15 -6.94 -2.14
CA ALA A 14 -11.07 -6.08 -2.61
C ALA A 14 -10.24 -5.54 -1.43
N ASP A 15 -8.94 -5.80 -1.44
CA ASP A 15 -8.08 -5.61 -0.27
C ASP A 15 -7.04 -4.49 -0.45
N CYS A 16 -6.41 -4.39 -1.63
CA CYS A 16 -5.40 -3.38 -1.89
C CYS A 16 -5.52 -2.76 -3.30
N VAL A 17 -5.13 -1.50 -3.39
CA VAL A 17 -5.17 -0.66 -4.60
C VAL A 17 -3.80 -0.01 -4.76
N GLU A 18 -3.22 -0.08 -5.95
CA GLU A 18 -1.97 0.62 -6.26
C GLU A 18 -1.99 1.22 -7.66
N SER A 19 -1.67 2.51 -7.75
CA SER A 19 -1.42 3.15 -9.05
C SER A 19 0.03 2.93 -9.49
N CYS A 20 0.24 2.71 -10.78
CA CYS A 20 1.57 2.43 -11.33
C CYS A 20 2.40 3.74 -11.41
N PRO A 21 3.55 3.84 -10.71
CA PRO A 21 4.40 5.02 -10.72
C PRO A 21 5.38 5.04 -11.91
N VAL A 22 5.48 3.95 -12.68
CA VAL A 22 6.48 3.79 -13.73
C VAL A 22 6.13 4.67 -14.92
N ALA A 23 7.11 5.45 -15.38
CA ALA A 23 6.94 6.34 -16.53
C ALA A 23 6.41 5.59 -17.77
N GLY A 24 5.32 6.10 -18.36
CA GLY A 24 4.59 5.48 -19.47
C GLY A 24 3.50 4.49 -19.07
N PHE A 25 3.34 4.18 -17.79
CA PHE A 25 2.31 3.30 -17.25
C PHE A 25 1.39 4.00 -16.22
N GLU A 26 1.51 5.33 -16.06
CA GLU A 26 0.80 6.12 -15.04
C GLU A 26 -0.72 6.13 -15.24
N SER A 27 -1.20 5.77 -16.44
CA SER A 27 -2.62 5.51 -16.70
C SER A 27 -3.16 4.30 -15.95
N SER A 28 -2.33 3.47 -15.33
CA SER A 28 -2.72 2.17 -14.80
C SER A 28 -2.85 2.16 -13.28
N MET A 29 -3.88 1.46 -12.84
CA MET A 29 -4.11 1.13 -11.43
C MET A 29 -4.53 -0.34 -11.35
N VAL A 30 -4.08 -1.01 -10.31
CA VAL A 30 -4.43 -2.41 -10.05
C VAL A 30 -5.14 -2.53 -8.71
N VAL A 31 -6.09 -3.46 -8.66
CA VAL A 31 -6.81 -3.84 -7.45
C VAL A 31 -6.59 -5.32 -7.24
N ALA A 32 -6.10 -5.70 -6.07
CA ALA A 32 -5.93 -7.09 -5.70
C ALA A 32 -6.98 -7.55 -4.70
N THR A 33 -7.40 -8.80 -4.84
CA THR A 33 -8.45 -9.41 -4.04
C THR A 33 -7.94 -10.54 -3.15
N TYR A 34 -8.69 -10.79 -2.09
CA TYR A 34 -8.49 -11.91 -1.17
C TYR A 34 -9.83 -12.59 -0.95
N GLN A 35 -9.95 -13.90 -1.16
CA GLN A 35 -11.17 -14.62 -0.84
C GLN A 35 -10.83 -15.88 -0.05
N LEU A 36 -11.40 -15.98 1.15
CA LEU A 36 -11.38 -17.21 1.94
C LEU A 36 -12.58 -18.07 1.55
N HIS A 37 -12.30 -19.30 1.17
CA HIS A 37 -13.28 -20.35 0.93
C HIS A 37 -13.15 -21.37 2.06
N LYS A 38 -14.14 -21.47 2.94
CA LYS A 38 -14.07 -22.40 4.07
C LYS A 38 -14.22 -23.83 3.58
N ALA A 39 -13.38 -24.74 4.08
CA ALA A 39 -13.34 -26.15 3.70
C ALA A 39 -14.74 -26.79 3.71
N ALA A 40 -15.50 -26.50 4.77
CA ALA A 40 -16.85 -27.01 4.97
C ALA A 40 -17.87 -26.54 3.91
N GLU A 41 -17.67 -25.36 3.32
CA GLU A 41 -18.58 -24.76 2.33
C GLU A 41 -18.29 -25.28 0.92
N ILE A 42 -17.02 -25.58 0.61
CA ILE A 42 -16.57 -26.03 -0.71
C ILE A 42 -16.34 -27.55 -0.80
N GLY A 43 -16.53 -28.29 0.30
CA GLY A 43 -16.32 -29.74 0.34
C GLY A 43 -14.85 -30.17 0.24
N GLU A 44 -13.92 -29.29 0.63
CA GLU A 44 -12.49 -29.56 0.67
C GLU A 44 -12.04 -29.95 2.09
N LYS A 45 -10.80 -30.45 2.24
CA LYS A 45 -10.25 -30.84 3.55
C LYS A 45 -9.73 -29.66 4.35
N GLU A 46 -9.28 -28.62 3.66
CA GLU A 46 -8.63 -27.45 4.23
C GLU A 46 -9.23 -26.20 3.59
N ASP A 47 -9.12 -25.07 4.29
CA ASP A 47 -9.58 -23.80 3.77
C ASP A 47 -8.72 -23.41 2.56
N ARG A 48 -9.36 -22.86 1.53
CA ARG A 48 -8.69 -22.39 0.33
C ARG A 48 -8.75 -20.88 0.26
N ARG A 49 -7.62 -20.25 -0.08
CA ARG A 49 -7.54 -18.80 -0.31
C ARG A 49 -7.31 -18.55 -1.78
N SER A 50 -8.18 -17.77 -2.43
CA SER A 50 -7.99 -17.31 -3.82
C SER A 50 -7.85 -15.80 -3.88
N GLY A 51 -7.36 -15.30 -5.00
CA GLY A 51 -7.26 -13.89 -5.29
C GLY A 51 -7.21 -13.63 -6.79
N THR A 52 -7.35 -12.36 -7.12
CA THR A 52 -7.18 -11.82 -8.46
C THR A 52 -6.39 -10.53 -8.39
N ILE A 53 -5.69 -10.18 -9.48
CA ILE A 53 -5.23 -8.81 -9.72
C ILE A 53 -5.99 -8.28 -10.92
N GLN A 54 -6.78 -7.23 -10.71
CA GLN A 54 -7.62 -6.61 -11.72
C GLN A 54 -6.99 -5.30 -12.17
N HIS A 55 -6.82 -5.13 -13.48
CA HIS A 55 -6.16 -3.97 -14.06
C HIS A 55 -7.20 -2.96 -14.56
N PHE A 56 -7.02 -1.70 -14.21
CA PHE A 56 -7.85 -0.57 -14.64
C PHE A 56 -6.98 0.48 -15.30
N GLN A 57 -7.50 1.11 -16.35
CA GLN A 57 -6.82 2.17 -17.08
C GLN A 57 -7.68 3.43 -17.13
N LEU A 58 -7.06 4.57 -16.79
CA LEU A 58 -7.65 5.89 -16.88
C LEU A 58 -7.39 6.49 -18.25
N SER A 59 -8.41 7.11 -18.82
CA SER A 59 -8.35 7.91 -20.03
C SER A 59 -8.88 9.31 -19.75
N CYS A 60 -8.24 10.31 -20.35
CA CYS A 60 -8.64 11.71 -20.25
C CYS A 60 -8.80 12.31 -21.65
N ASP A 61 -9.90 13.02 -21.88
CA ASP A 61 -10.08 13.78 -23.12
C ASP A 61 -9.18 15.04 -23.07
N ASP A 62 -8.20 15.13 -23.98
CA ASP A 62 -7.15 16.17 -24.05
C ASP A 62 -7.64 17.63 -24.26
N ALA A 63 -8.94 17.92 -24.18
CA ALA A 63 -9.52 19.17 -24.68
C ALA A 63 -10.09 20.16 -23.64
N ALA A 64 -9.97 19.92 -22.34
CA ALA A 64 -10.39 20.92 -21.34
C ALA A 64 -9.43 20.96 -20.16
N SER A 65 -9.29 22.14 -19.53
CA SER A 65 -8.60 22.32 -18.24
C SER A 65 -8.84 21.13 -17.33
N THR A 66 -7.81 20.62 -16.64
CA THR A 66 -7.84 19.40 -15.80
C THR A 66 -9.05 19.31 -14.84
N ASP A 67 -9.65 20.45 -14.50
CA ASP A 67 -10.86 20.57 -13.67
C ASP A 67 -12.18 20.15 -14.35
N GLY A 68 -12.20 20.13 -15.69
CA GLY A 68 -13.35 19.79 -16.53
C GLY A 68 -13.07 18.68 -17.54
N ALA A 69 -11.85 18.11 -17.54
CA ALA A 69 -11.56 16.92 -18.34
C ALA A 69 -12.49 15.79 -17.89
N ASN A 70 -13.21 15.20 -18.84
CA ASN A 70 -13.91 13.95 -18.59
C ASN A 70 -12.86 12.88 -18.38
N VAL A 71 -12.90 12.28 -17.19
CA VAL A 71 -12.10 11.12 -16.85
C VAL A 71 -12.98 9.90 -17.04
N SER A 72 -12.55 8.97 -17.87
CA SER A 72 -13.15 7.64 -17.94
C SER A 72 -12.17 6.60 -17.40
N VAL A 73 -12.71 5.53 -16.83
CA VAL A 73 -11.91 4.40 -16.36
C VAL A 73 -12.44 3.14 -17.00
N HIS A 74 -11.54 2.32 -17.51
CA HIS A 74 -11.86 1.07 -18.18
C HIS A 74 -11.19 -0.08 -17.43
N LYS A 75 -11.97 -1.12 -17.13
CA LYS A 75 -11.46 -2.39 -16.61
C LYS A 75 -10.85 -3.18 -17.77
N LEU A 76 -9.59 -3.55 -17.62
CA LEU A 76 -8.84 -4.43 -18.52
C LEU A 76 -8.86 -5.87 -17.99
N GLU A 77 -8.17 -6.77 -18.67
CA GLU A 77 -8.08 -8.17 -18.26
C GLU A 77 -7.39 -8.29 -16.89
N GLY A 78 -8.03 -9.01 -15.97
CA GLY A 78 -7.46 -9.39 -14.68
C GLY A 78 -6.85 -10.78 -14.74
N ILE A 79 -6.07 -11.13 -13.73
CA ILE A 79 -5.42 -12.44 -13.60
C ILE A 79 -5.81 -13.08 -12.28
N THR A 80 -6.00 -14.40 -12.29
CA THR A 80 -6.11 -15.19 -11.07
C THR A 80 -4.72 -15.41 -10.48
N THR A 81 -4.60 -15.31 -9.17
CA THR A 81 -3.34 -15.49 -8.45
C THR A 81 -3.28 -16.86 -7.78
N SER A 82 -2.08 -17.24 -7.31
CA SER A 82 -1.85 -18.52 -6.64
C SER A 82 -2.61 -18.65 -5.31
N SER A 83 -2.86 -17.51 -4.65
CA SER A 83 -3.58 -17.37 -3.38
C SER A 83 -4.18 -15.97 -3.27
N GLY A 84 -4.90 -15.70 -2.17
CA GLY A 84 -5.36 -14.34 -1.85
C GLY A 84 -4.19 -13.39 -1.62
N ILE A 85 -4.37 -12.11 -1.89
CA ILE A 85 -3.31 -11.09 -1.78
C ILE A 85 -3.64 -10.11 -0.66
N PHE A 86 -2.66 -9.84 0.21
CA PHE A 86 -2.78 -8.87 1.30
C PHE A 86 -2.16 -7.50 0.99
N ASP A 87 -1.16 -7.47 0.12
CA ASP A 87 -0.53 -6.21 -0.28
C ASP A 87 0.15 -6.36 -1.65
N ILE A 88 0.16 -5.26 -2.39
CA ILE A 88 0.87 -5.12 -3.65
C ILE A 88 1.63 -3.80 -3.64
N LYS A 89 2.81 -3.74 -4.27
CA LYS A 89 3.53 -2.48 -4.54
C LYS A 89 4.29 -2.56 -5.84
N TRP A 90 4.30 -1.46 -6.58
CA TRP A 90 5.11 -1.32 -7.78
C TRP A 90 6.56 -1.01 -7.44
N ASN A 91 7.47 -1.62 -8.19
CA ASN A 91 8.78 -1.05 -8.42
C ASN A 91 8.59 0.31 -9.12
N THR A 92 9.36 1.31 -8.72
CA THR A 92 9.22 2.68 -9.26
C THR A 92 9.88 2.88 -10.61
N GLU A 93 10.77 1.97 -11.01
CA GLU A 93 11.45 2.01 -12.30
C GLU A 93 11.11 0.80 -13.16
N ALA A 94 11.07 1.01 -14.48
CA ALA A 94 10.87 -0.09 -15.40
C ALA A 94 12.07 -1.04 -15.39
N MET A 95 11.82 -2.34 -15.30
CA MET A 95 12.84 -3.38 -15.49
C MET A 95 12.65 -3.98 -16.88
N ASN A 96 13.67 -3.87 -17.73
CA ASN A 96 13.62 -4.32 -19.13
C ASN A 96 12.39 -3.78 -19.90
N GLY A 97 12.04 -2.51 -19.66
CA GLY A 97 10.91 -1.83 -20.31
C GLY A 97 9.52 -2.21 -19.79
N LYS A 98 9.43 -2.98 -18.70
CA LYS A 98 8.17 -3.39 -18.07
C LYS A 98 8.07 -2.81 -16.66
N ALA A 99 6.88 -2.42 -16.24
CA ALA A 99 6.65 -2.12 -14.83
C ALA A 99 6.52 -3.43 -14.04
N VAL A 100 7.17 -3.52 -12.88
CA VAL A 100 7.19 -4.73 -12.04
C VAL A 100 6.38 -4.48 -10.78
N LEU A 101 5.46 -5.39 -10.46
CA LEU A 101 4.62 -5.37 -9.27
C LEU A 101 5.00 -6.53 -8.36
N GLY A 102 5.28 -6.25 -7.09
CA GLY A 102 5.37 -7.28 -6.05
C GLY A 102 4.01 -7.52 -5.42
N ALA A 103 3.72 -8.78 -5.05
CA ALA A 103 2.53 -9.18 -4.30
C ALA A 103 2.88 -10.06 -3.10
N ALA A 104 2.33 -9.74 -1.93
CA ALA A 104 2.41 -10.50 -0.70
C ALA A 104 1.18 -11.40 -0.59
N THR A 105 1.39 -12.72 -0.68
CA THR A 105 0.29 -13.67 -0.74
C THR A 105 -0.04 -14.29 0.61
N ALA A 106 -1.31 -14.65 0.78
CA ALA A 106 -1.80 -15.43 1.89
C ALA A 106 -1.33 -16.91 1.87
N GLY A 107 -0.64 -17.32 0.81
CA GLY A 107 0.08 -18.60 0.72
C GLY A 107 1.52 -18.53 1.24
N GLY A 108 1.97 -17.35 1.71
CA GLY A 108 3.31 -17.18 2.26
C GLY A 108 4.39 -17.01 1.19
N SER A 109 4.03 -16.56 -0.01
CA SER A 109 4.97 -16.22 -1.09
C SER A 109 5.02 -14.72 -1.35
N LEU A 110 6.20 -14.24 -1.76
CA LEU A 110 6.35 -13.00 -2.51
C LEU A 110 6.38 -13.37 -4.00
N GLU A 111 5.46 -12.81 -4.76
CA GLU A 111 5.32 -13.04 -6.21
C GLU A 111 5.54 -11.76 -6.99
N LEU A 112 6.14 -11.88 -8.18
CA LEU A 112 6.31 -10.74 -9.09
C LEU A 112 5.42 -10.86 -10.32
N TYR A 113 4.83 -9.74 -10.71
CA TYR A 113 4.02 -9.56 -11.90
C TYR A 113 4.64 -8.45 -12.75
N GLU A 114 4.42 -8.51 -14.06
CA GLU A 114 4.94 -7.55 -15.03
C GLU A 114 3.80 -6.96 -15.85
N LEU A 115 3.81 -5.64 -15.98
CA LEU A 115 2.96 -4.88 -16.89
C LEU A 115 3.79 -4.46 -18.09
N ALA A 116 3.46 -5.02 -19.26
CA ALA A 116 4.09 -4.71 -20.53
C ALA A 116 3.16 -3.82 -21.38
N ARG A 117 3.75 -3.02 -22.27
CA ARG A 117 3.02 -2.15 -23.21
C ARG A 117 3.44 -2.46 -24.64
N GLU A 118 2.47 -2.78 -25.48
CA GLU A 118 2.62 -2.99 -26.92
C GLU A 118 1.67 -2.03 -27.66
N GLY A 119 2.18 -0.90 -28.12
CA GLY A 119 1.34 0.20 -28.62
C GLY A 119 0.49 0.78 -27.50
N ASP A 120 -0.83 0.84 -27.71
CA ASP A 120 -1.80 1.32 -26.72
C ASP A 120 -2.29 0.22 -25.77
N VAL A 121 -1.93 -1.03 -26.03
CA VAL A 121 -2.36 -2.18 -25.23
C VAL A 121 -1.37 -2.41 -24.09
N GLN A 122 -1.90 -2.45 -22.88
CA GLN A 122 -1.15 -2.85 -21.69
C GLN A 122 -1.64 -4.22 -21.22
N THR A 123 -0.72 -5.10 -20.86
CA THR A 123 -1.04 -6.46 -20.40
C THR A 123 -0.28 -6.80 -19.13
N LEU A 124 -1.01 -7.18 -18.08
CA LEU A 124 -0.46 -7.64 -16.82
C LEU A 124 -0.31 -9.17 -16.84
N ARG A 125 0.86 -9.69 -16.42
CA ARG A 125 1.13 -11.13 -16.35
C ARG A 125 1.98 -11.48 -15.15
N HIS A 126 1.87 -12.72 -14.65
CA HIS A 126 2.83 -13.25 -13.68
C HIS A 126 4.22 -13.38 -14.33
N SER A 127 5.27 -12.90 -13.65
CA SER A 127 6.65 -12.89 -14.19
C SER A 127 7.31 -14.27 -14.24
N GLY A 128 6.80 -15.20 -13.42
CA GLY A 128 7.42 -16.50 -13.14
C GLY A 128 8.35 -16.49 -11.93
N LEU A 129 8.63 -15.32 -11.35
CA LEU A 129 9.44 -15.18 -10.15
C LEU A 129 8.55 -15.22 -8.90
N THR A 130 8.84 -16.18 -8.03
CA THR A 130 8.17 -16.38 -6.74
C THR A 130 9.20 -16.86 -5.71
N THR A 131 9.01 -16.53 -4.44
CA THR A 131 9.78 -17.13 -3.34
C THR A 131 9.23 -18.51 -2.98
N ASP A 132 10.03 -19.30 -2.26
CA ASP A 132 9.52 -20.53 -1.66
C ASP A 132 8.30 -20.23 -0.76
N THR A 133 7.29 -21.08 -0.86
CA THR A 133 6.07 -20.96 -0.04
C THR A 133 6.35 -21.48 1.36
N ASN A 134 5.84 -20.77 2.37
CA ASN A 134 5.74 -21.30 3.72
C ASN A 134 4.27 -21.34 4.14
N ALA A 135 3.67 -22.53 4.11
CA ALA A 135 2.27 -22.70 4.50
C ALA A 135 1.99 -22.33 5.97
N GLU A 136 3.01 -22.25 6.82
CA GLU A 136 2.87 -21.89 8.24
C GLU A 136 2.86 -20.37 8.48
N SER A 137 3.26 -19.55 7.51
CA SER A 137 3.33 -18.09 7.65
C SER A 137 2.97 -17.37 6.36
N MET A 138 2.00 -16.46 6.45
CA MET A 138 1.54 -15.61 5.35
C MET A 138 2.47 -14.39 5.18
N CYS A 139 2.57 -13.88 3.96
CA CYS A 139 3.17 -12.56 3.67
C CYS A 139 2.07 -11.50 3.80
N LEU A 140 2.24 -10.52 4.69
CA LEU A 140 1.19 -9.56 5.05
C LEU A 140 1.34 -8.20 4.36
N SER A 141 2.56 -7.70 4.22
CA SER A 141 2.87 -6.47 3.49
C SER A 141 4.18 -6.58 2.74
N LEU A 142 4.40 -5.67 1.78
CA LEU A 142 5.72 -5.51 1.15
C LEU A 142 6.04 -4.06 0.83
N ASP A 143 7.32 -3.76 0.63
CA ASP A 143 7.77 -2.44 0.15
C ASP A 143 9.10 -2.51 -0.58
N TRP A 144 9.30 -1.59 -1.53
CA TRP A 144 10.51 -1.49 -2.35
C TRP A 144 11.43 -0.39 -1.82
N ASN A 145 12.75 -0.65 -1.80
CA ASN A 145 13.73 0.33 -1.30
C ASN A 145 14.20 1.37 -2.32
N ASN A 146 13.45 1.62 -3.38
CA ASN A 146 13.82 2.58 -4.43
C ASN A 146 12.70 3.57 -4.77
N ARG A 147 11.78 3.81 -3.83
CA ARG A 147 10.58 4.61 -4.09
C ARG A 147 10.88 6.05 -4.54
N VAL A 148 11.90 6.69 -3.96
CA VAL A 148 12.32 8.06 -4.30
C VAL A 148 13.66 8.05 -5.05
N HIS A 149 14.60 7.20 -4.63
CA HIS A 149 15.92 7.11 -5.25
C HIS A 149 16.04 5.86 -6.13
N SER A 150 16.36 6.09 -7.41
CA SER A 150 16.68 5.05 -8.38
C SER A 150 17.72 4.06 -7.85
N ARG A 151 17.51 2.77 -8.10
CA ARG A 151 18.47 1.71 -7.76
C ARG A 151 18.49 0.67 -8.87
N ALA A 152 19.69 0.38 -9.36
CA ALA A 152 19.90 -0.64 -10.38
C ALA A 152 19.47 -2.05 -9.91
N GLN A 153 19.57 -2.32 -8.61
CA GLN A 153 19.19 -3.59 -7.99
C GLN A 153 18.38 -3.27 -6.73
N PRO A 154 17.06 -3.06 -6.87
CA PRO A 154 16.20 -2.79 -5.73
C PRO A 154 15.97 -4.07 -4.92
N SER A 155 15.67 -3.89 -3.64
CA SER A 155 15.31 -4.96 -2.71
C SER A 155 13.88 -4.76 -2.22
N ILE A 156 13.24 -5.85 -1.81
CA ILE A 156 11.87 -5.89 -1.30
C ILE A 156 11.90 -6.34 0.15
N CYS A 157 11.27 -5.60 1.06
CA CYS A 157 11.02 -6.10 2.41
C CYS A 157 9.62 -6.69 2.48
N VAL A 158 9.44 -7.74 3.28
CA VAL A 158 8.16 -8.43 3.47
C VAL A 158 7.93 -8.63 4.97
N SER A 159 6.71 -8.35 5.43
CA SER A 159 6.27 -8.69 6.78
C SER A 159 5.47 -10.00 6.79
N HIS A 160 5.54 -10.73 7.90
CA HIS A 160 5.03 -12.10 7.99
C HIS A 160 4.04 -12.27 9.15
N SER A 161 3.09 -13.19 9.02
CA SER A 161 2.12 -13.51 10.07
C SER A 161 2.73 -14.22 11.29
N ASP A 162 3.96 -14.72 11.18
CA ASP A 162 4.71 -15.32 12.29
C ASP A 162 5.53 -14.30 13.13
N GLY A 163 5.44 -13.01 12.78
CA GLY A 163 6.13 -11.90 13.42
C GLY A 163 7.52 -11.62 12.83
N ALA A 164 7.91 -12.37 11.80
CA ALA A 164 9.16 -12.15 11.10
C ALA A 164 9.08 -10.99 10.10
N LEU A 165 10.26 -10.46 9.78
CA LEU A 165 10.50 -9.66 8.58
C LEU A 165 11.53 -10.37 7.72
N SER A 166 11.44 -10.20 6.41
CA SER A 166 12.49 -10.60 5.49
C SER A 166 12.79 -9.54 4.45
N VAL A 167 14.01 -9.59 3.90
CA VAL A 167 14.49 -8.72 2.83
C VAL A 167 15.00 -9.60 1.70
N TRP A 168 14.64 -9.24 0.47
CA TRP A 168 14.90 -10.01 -0.73
C TRP A 168 15.51 -9.15 -1.82
N ASP A 169 16.54 -9.65 -2.46
CA ASP A 169 17.15 -9.03 -3.64
C ASP A 169 16.63 -9.68 -4.92
N LEU A 170 16.43 -8.86 -5.96
CA LEU A 170 16.09 -9.35 -7.28
C LEU A 170 17.35 -9.74 -8.05
N ALA A 171 17.41 -11.00 -8.48
CA ALA A 171 18.41 -11.52 -9.39
C ALA A 171 17.76 -11.88 -10.74
N PRO A 172 18.54 -11.98 -11.85
CA PRO A 172 17.98 -12.28 -13.17
C PRO A 172 17.11 -13.54 -13.27
N HIS A 173 17.27 -14.49 -12.36
CA HIS A 173 16.59 -15.78 -12.38
C HIS A 173 15.95 -16.15 -11.02
N GLY A 174 15.74 -15.19 -10.12
CA GLY A 174 15.17 -15.52 -8.82
C GLY A 174 15.08 -14.34 -7.86
N ILE A 175 14.41 -14.60 -6.75
CA ILE A 175 14.27 -13.70 -5.62
C ILE A 175 15.10 -14.30 -4.49
N ILE A 176 16.17 -13.63 -4.09
CA ILE A 176 17.18 -14.19 -3.17
C ILE A 176 16.99 -13.58 -1.78
N GLN A 177 16.81 -14.42 -0.76
CA GLN A 177 16.67 -13.94 0.62
C GLN A 177 18.00 -13.37 1.12
N GLN A 178 18.02 -12.08 1.40
CA GLN A 178 19.18 -11.39 1.99
C GLN A 178 19.17 -11.53 3.52
N ALA A 179 17.99 -11.37 4.13
CA ALA A 179 17.82 -11.48 5.58
C ALA A 179 16.41 -11.96 5.93
N LYS A 180 16.29 -12.70 7.05
CA LYS A 180 15.02 -12.98 7.73
C LYS A 180 15.27 -13.04 9.23
N TRP A 181 14.44 -12.36 10.01
CA TRP A 181 14.57 -12.32 11.48
C TRP A 181 13.21 -12.17 12.14
N ARG A 182 13.12 -12.59 13.40
CA ARG A 182 11.94 -12.39 14.24
C ARG A 182 11.91 -10.94 14.72
N ALA A 183 11.03 -10.14 14.17
CA ALA A 183 10.95 -8.71 14.46
C ALA A 183 9.97 -8.40 15.59
N HIS A 184 8.86 -9.13 15.62
CA HIS A 184 7.77 -8.97 16.58
C HIS A 184 7.40 -10.31 17.21
N ASP A 185 7.03 -10.25 18.48
CA ASP A 185 6.52 -11.35 19.28
C ASP A 185 5.72 -10.79 20.45
N LEU A 186 4.79 -11.59 20.95
CA LEU A 186 4.11 -11.30 22.20
C LEU A 186 4.42 -12.43 23.19
N TYR A 187 5.28 -12.14 24.16
CA TYR A 187 5.76 -13.12 25.14
C TYR A 187 6.43 -14.35 24.50
N GLY A 188 7.16 -14.15 23.40
CA GLY A 188 7.80 -15.23 22.64
C GLY A 188 6.88 -15.97 21.66
N SER A 189 5.57 -15.71 21.66
CA SER A 189 4.62 -16.28 20.70
C SER A 189 4.59 -15.49 19.38
N PRO A 190 4.43 -16.16 18.22
CA PRO A 190 4.28 -15.50 16.92
C PRO A 190 3.01 -14.64 16.92
N ILE A 191 3.10 -13.49 16.26
CA ILE A 191 2.01 -12.53 16.07
C ILE A 191 2.16 -11.88 14.70
N GLU A 192 1.09 -11.32 14.18
CA GLU A 192 1.05 -10.69 12.89
C GLU A 192 1.89 -9.41 12.86
N ALA A 193 2.94 -9.39 12.03
CA ALA A 193 3.63 -8.16 11.64
C ALA A 193 2.89 -7.54 10.45
N TRP A 194 1.97 -6.61 10.72
CA TRP A 194 1.07 -6.04 9.72
C TRP A 194 1.76 -5.19 8.66
N ILE A 195 2.91 -4.57 8.97
CA ILE A 195 3.58 -3.66 8.05
C ILE A 195 5.10 -3.71 8.17
N ALA A 196 5.76 -3.70 7.02
CA ALA A 196 7.16 -3.35 6.83
C ALA A 196 7.26 -2.29 5.74
N ALA A 197 7.98 -1.20 6.01
CA ALA A 197 8.15 -0.09 5.08
C ALA A 197 9.61 0.35 5.07
N PHE A 198 10.22 0.40 3.89
CA PHE A 198 11.53 1.01 3.71
C PHE A 198 11.44 2.52 3.87
N ASN A 199 12.47 3.12 4.45
CA ASN A 199 12.70 4.54 4.34
C ASN A 199 13.01 4.85 2.88
N CYS A 200 12.13 5.60 2.21
CA CYS A 200 12.29 5.92 0.81
C CYS A 200 13.52 6.80 0.51
N HIS A 201 14.11 7.42 1.55
CA HIS A 201 15.32 8.25 1.48
C HIS A 201 16.60 7.56 2.00
N ASP A 202 16.49 6.47 2.78
CA ASP A 202 17.63 5.61 3.14
C ASP A 202 17.27 4.12 2.93
N PRO A 203 17.74 3.49 1.84
CA PRO A 203 17.31 2.15 1.43
C PRO A 203 17.79 1.02 2.38
N ASN A 204 18.59 1.34 3.39
CA ASN A 204 19.04 0.38 4.41
C ASN A 204 18.23 0.45 5.69
N VAL A 205 17.34 1.43 5.82
CA VAL A 205 16.49 1.63 6.99
C VAL A 205 15.09 1.20 6.65
N LEU A 206 14.48 0.39 7.51
CA LEU A 206 13.06 0.04 7.39
C LEU A 206 12.40 0.04 8.76
N PHE A 207 11.11 0.35 8.77
CA PHE A 207 10.27 0.38 9.96
C PHE A 207 9.24 -0.74 9.87
N SER A 208 8.79 -1.22 11.02
CA SER A 208 7.77 -2.26 11.11
C SER A 208 6.77 -2.03 12.22
N GLY A 209 5.58 -2.59 12.04
CA GLY A 209 4.45 -2.52 12.97
C GLY A 209 3.72 -3.87 13.06
N ALA A 210 3.18 -4.19 14.25
CA ALA A 210 2.56 -5.48 14.54
C ALA A 210 1.53 -5.37 15.68
N ASP A 211 0.89 -6.48 16.01
CA ASP A 211 -0.09 -6.62 17.11
C ASP A 211 0.50 -6.42 18.53
N ASP A 212 1.82 -6.35 18.69
CA ASP A 212 2.46 -5.98 19.97
C ASP A 212 2.34 -4.48 20.28
N ALA A 213 1.50 -3.74 19.54
CA ALA A 213 1.33 -2.29 19.58
C ALA A 213 2.65 -1.51 19.48
N ALA A 214 3.68 -2.14 18.91
CA ALA A 214 5.00 -1.56 18.80
C ALA A 214 5.31 -1.15 17.36
N MET A 215 5.98 -0.02 17.24
CA MET A 215 6.71 0.37 16.04
C MET A 215 8.20 0.18 16.29
N LYS A 216 8.89 -0.50 15.37
CA LYS A 216 10.34 -0.79 15.46
C LYS A 216 11.06 -0.28 14.22
N GLY A 217 12.29 0.19 14.41
CA GLY A 217 13.20 0.54 13.33
C GLY A 217 14.34 -0.45 13.20
N TRP A 218 14.83 -0.62 11.98
CA TRP A 218 15.90 -1.55 11.65
C TRP A 218 16.87 -0.86 10.68
N ASP A 219 18.16 -1.04 10.92
CA ASP A 219 19.22 -0.60 10.00
C ASP A 219 20.02 -1.84 9.56
N LEU A 220 19.86 -2.21 8.29
CA LEU A 220 20.45 -3.42 7.73
C LEU A 220 21.98 -3.39 7.73
N ARG A 221 22.61 -2.22 7.87
CA ARG A 221 24.08 -2.05 7.91
C ARG A 221 24.69 -2.58 9.21
N VAL A 222 23.95 -2.53 10.31
CA VAL A 222 24.40 -2.99 11.64
C VAL A 222 23.81 -4.34 12.03
N GLY A 223 23.06 -4.97 11.11
CA GLY A 223 22.39 -6.24 11.30
C GLY A 223 21.00 -6.11 11.94
N SER A 224 20.23 -7.20 11.90
CA SER A 224 18.82 -7.24 12.30
C SER A 224 18.56 -7.99 13.63
N ALA A 225 19.61 -8.21 14.43
CA ALA A 225 19.50 -8.93 15.71
C ALA A 225 18.71 -8.16 16.78
N ALA A 226 18.68 -6.83 16.70
CA ALA A 226 17.91 -5.95 17.57
C ALA A 226 17.46 -4.71 16.80
N PRO A 227 16.29 -4.13 17.13
CA PRO A 227 15.83 -2.91 16.49
C PRO A 227 16.69 -1.71 16.93
N THR A 228 16.90 -0.75 16.02
CA THR A 228 17.62 0.50 16.31
C THR A 228 16.81 1.45 17.17
N PHE A 229 15.48 1.37 17.11
CA PHE A 229 14.57 1.95 18.09
C PHE A 229 13.31 1.11 18.25
N LYS A 230 12.64 1.28 19.40
CA LYS A 230 11.34 0.66 19.69
C LYS A 230 10.43 1.68 20.37
N ASN A 231 9.28 1.97 19.78
CA ASN A 231 8.22 2.76 20.39
C ASN A 231 7.05 1.84 20.76
N THR A 232 6.65 1.85 22.03
CA THR A 232 5.51 1.07 22.57
C THR A 232 4.56 1.93 23.40
N ARG A 233 4.65 3.25 23.26
CA ARG A 233 3.94 4.19 24.14
C ARG A 233 2.87 4.98 23.41
N GLN A 234 3.00 5.12 22.09
CA GLN A 234 2.03 5.87 21.32
C GLN A 234 0.72 5.09 21.10
N TYR A 235 0.83 3.80 20.79
CA TYR A 235 -0.29 3.01 20.30
C TYR A 235 -0.76 2.01 21.33
N SER A 236 -2.07 1.72 21.30
CA SER A 236 -2.72 0.74 22.17
C SER A 236 -3.15 -0.53 21.44
N MET A 237 -3.10 -0.53 20.10
CA MET A 237 -3.41 -1.66 19.24
C MET A 237 -2.37 -1.75 18.10
N GLY A 238 -2.55 -2.71 17.19
CA GLY A 238 -1.59 -3.01 16.14
C GLY A 238 -1.24 -1.79 15.27
N VAL A 239 0.04 -1.66 14.90
CA VAL A 239 0.48 -0.66 13.91
C VAL A 239 0.33 -1.27 12.52
N CYS A 240 -0.57 -0.71 11.72
CA CYS A 240 -1.04 -1.32 10.46
C CYS A 240 -0.53 -0.62 9.21
N SER A 241 -0.08 0.64 9.31
CA SER A 241 0.44 1.38 8.16
C SER A 241 1.61 2.29 8.55
N ILE A 242 2.63 2.34 7.71
CA ILE A 242 3.80 3.21 7.85
C ILE A 242 4.13 3.74 6.47
N GLN A 243 4.25 5.06 6.33
CA GLN A 243 4.60 5.74 5.09
C GLN A 243 5.56 6.89 5.32
N PHE A 244 6.78 6.75 4.82
CA PHE A 244 7.74 7.86 4.74
C PHE A 244 7.27 8.89 3.73
N HIS A 245 7.44 10.17 4.07
CA HIS A 245 7.03 11.27 3.22
C HIS A 245 7.97 11.38 2.01
N PRO A 246 7.45 11.38 0.77
CA PRO A 246 8.29 11.29 -0.43
C PRO A 246 9.15 12.54 -0.68
N HIS A 247 8.80 13.69 -0.10
CA HIS A 247 9.49 14.98 -0.33
C HIS A 247 10.16 15.59 0.90
N ASP A 248 9.94 15.02 2.08
CA ASP A 248 10.47 15.52 3.35
C ASP A 248 11.07 14.32 4.07
N GLU A 249 12.39 14.19 3.96
CA GLU A 249 13.16 13.06 4.48
C GLU A 249 12.97 12.83 5.98
N ARG A 250 12.45 13.81 6.72
CA ARG A 250 12.28 13.72 8.17
C ARG A 250 10.98 13.01 8.54
N LEU A 251 9.94 13.14 7.73
CA LEU A 251 8.58 12.82 8.11
C LEU A 251 8.20 11.37 7.81
N VAL A 252 7.50 10.76 8.76
CA VAL A 252 6.82 9.48 8.58
C VAL A 252 5.43 9.53 9.19
N ALA A 253 4.43 9.10 8.41
CA ALA A 253 3.06 8.90 8.88
C ALA A 253 2.87 7.45 9.31
N VAL A 254 2.19 7.26 10.43
CA VAL A 254 1.94 5.94 11.01
C VAL A 254 0.48 5.83 11.39
N GLY A 255 -0.17 4.75 10.97
CA GLY A 255 -1.56 4.44 11.26
C GLY A 255 -1.67 3.18 12.10
N SER A 256 -2.57 3.21 13.09
CA SER A 256 -2.84 2.07 13.97
C SER A 256 -4.29 1.64 13.90
N TYR A 257 -4.53 0.38 14.25
CA TYR A 257 -5.86 -0.17 14.49
C TYR A 257 -6.57 0.52 15.67
N ASP A 258 -5.84 1.24 16.54
CA ASP A 258 -6.42 2.07 17.61
C ASP A 258 -7.04 3.39 17.13
N GLU A 259 -7.27 3.50 15.83
CA GLU A 259 -7.93 4.61 15.15
C GLU A 259 -7.12 5.92 15.10
N HIS A 260 -5.84 5.90 15.46
CA HIS A 260 -4.99 7.10 15.39
C HIS A 260 -4.03 7.07 14.20
N ILE A 261 -3.82 8.27 13.65
CA ILE A 261 -2.71 8.59 12.74
C ILE A 261 -1.74 9.49 13.50
N ALA A 262 -0.46 9.18 13.45
CA ALA A 262 0.59 9.99 14.04
C ALA A 262 1.66 10.35 13.00
N ILE A 263 2.06 11.61 12.98
CA ILE A 263 3.16 12.13 12.17
C ILE A 263 4.39 12.25 13.05
N TRP A 264 5.53 11.77 12.57
CA TRP A 264 6.78 11.71 13.32
C TRP A 264 7.93 12.35 12.56
N ASP A 265 8.86 12.98 13.29
CA ASP A 265 10.23 13.17 12.82
C ASP A 265 11.01 11.89 13.14
N HIS A 266 11.35 11.11 12.13
CA HIS A 266 12.00 9.81 12.33
C HIS A 266 13.42 9.90 12.89
N ARG A 267 14.02 11.11 12.92
CA ARG A 267 15.30 11.38 13.60
C ARG A 267 15.13 11.51 15.11
N ASN A 268 13.90 11.68 15.60
CA ASN A 268 13.56 11.78 17.02
C ASN A 268 12.20 11.14 17.34
N MET A 269 12.22 9.83 17.60
CA MET A 269 11.02 9.02 17.88
C MET A 269 10.50 9.10 19.33
N THR A 270 10.76 10.20 20.03
CA THR A 270 10.35 10.36 21.45
C THR A 270 8.88 10.77 21.61
N ARG A 271 8.36 11.60 20.72
CA ARG A 271 6.96 12.02 20.65
C ARG A 271 6.56 12.33 19.19
N PRO A 272 5.28 12.14 18.82
CA PRO A 272 4.81 12.56 17.51
C PRO A 272 4.80 14.09 17.40
N LEU A 273 4.87 14.58 16.17
CA LEU A 273 4.69 15.99 15.82
C LEU A 273 3.20 16.36 15.82
N ALA A 274 2.36 15.50 15.24
CA ALA A 274 0.91 15.64 15.18
C ALA A 274 0.23 14.28 15.41
N VAL A 275 -0.97 14.30 15.97
CA VAL A 275 -1.82 13.11 16.16
C VAL A 275 -3.26 13.45 15.77
N TYR A 276 -3.87 12.57 14.98
CA TYR A 276 -5.24 12.72 14.48
C TYR A 276 -6.07 11.47 14.79
N GLY A 277 -7.27 11.67 15.29
CA GLY A 277 -8.25 10.59 15.51
C GLY A 277 -9.05 10.33 14.24
N ALA A 278 -8.76 9.22 13.56
CA ALA A 278 -9.38 8.85 12.29
C ALA A 278 -10.79 8.28 12.44
N GLY A 279 -11.18 7.81 13.63
CA GLY A 279 -12.50 7.25 13.93
C GLY A 279 -12.74 5.84 13.37
N GLY A 280 -11.68 5.14 12.99
CA GLY A 280 -11.66 3.74 12.57
C GLY A 280 -10.23 3.27 12.34
N GLY A 281 -9.97 1.97 12.46
CA GLY A 281 -8.61 1.41 12.33
C GLY A 281 -7.94 1.78 11.00
N VAL A 282 -6.70 2.25 11.04
CA VAL A 282 -6.03 2.86 9.89
C VAL A 282 -5.21 1.82 9.12
N TRP A 283 -5.74 1.30 8.01
CA TRP A 283 -5.11 0.20 7.26
C TRP A 283 -4.15 0.65 6.18
N ARG A 284 -4.40 1.79 5.54
CA ARG A 284 -3.55 2.30 4.46
C ARG A 284 -3.42 3.81 4.57
N LEU A 285 -2.19 4.28 4.38
CA LEU A 285 -1.80 5.67 4.27
C LEU A 285 -1.08 5.87 2.93
N LYS A 286 -1.27 7.03 2.30
CA LYS A 286 -0.59 7.44 1.06
C LYS A 286 -0.37 8.95 1.04
N TRP A 287 0.88 9.39 1.18
CA TRP A 287 1.24 10.78 0.92
C TRP A 287 0.98 11.14 -0.54
N HIS A 288 0.55 12.36 -0.79
CA HIS A 288 0.34 12.83 -2.15
C HIS A 288 1.69 12.95 -2.87
N PRO A 289 1.80 12.42 -4.10
CA PRO A 289 3.08 12.27 -4.79
C PRO A 289 3.61 13.59 -5.38
N ALA A 290 2.75 14.59 -5.60
CA ALA A 290 3.17 15.86 -6.20
C ALA A 290 3.64 16.86 -5.14
N GLU A 291 4.81 17.47 -5.36
CA GLU A 291 5.46 18.44 -4.46
C GLU A 291 4.52 19.58 -4.01
N HIS A 292 3.71 20.12 -4.93
CA HIS A 292 2.80 21.24 -4.65
C HIS A 292 1.59 20.87 -3.75
N ARG A 293 1.44 19.58 -3.42
CA ARG A 293 0.39 19.01 -2.55
C ARG A 293 0.97 18.06 -1.52
N LYS A 294 2.28 18.15 -1.25
CA LYS A 294 3.01 17.18 -0.42
C LYS A 294 2.42 16.98 0.97
N GLU A 295 1.76 18.00 1.52
CA GLU A 295 1.12 17.95 2.84
C GLU A 295 -0.17 17.11 2.87
N LEU A 296 -0.69 16.68 1.72
CA LEU A 296 -1.89 15.85 1.66
C LEU A 296 -1.55 14.38 1.95
N LEU A 297 -2.31 13.80 2.87
CA LEU A 297 -2.24 12.40 3.28
C LEU A 297 -3.59 11.73 3.09
N LEU A 298 -3.65 10.71 2.23
CA LEU A 298 -4.82 9.87 2.03
C LEU A 298 -4.80 8.70 3.02
N ALA A 299 -5.96 8.42 3.61
CA ALA A 299 -6.12 7.38 4.62
C ALA A 299 -7.34 6.50 4.32
N ALA A 300 -7.18 5.17 4.43
CA ALA A 300 -8.27 4.21 4.52
C ALA A 300 -8.51 3.88 6.00
N CYS A 301 -9.66 4.31 6.51
CA CYS A 301 -10.05 4.19 7.91
C CYS A 301 -11.17 3.15 8.00
N MET A 302 -10.86 1.93 8.44
CA MET A 302 -11.67 0.71 8.33
C MET A 302 -13.18 0.91 8.46
N HIS A 303 -13.61 1.63 9.50
CA HIS A 303 -15.03 1.87 9.81
C HIS A 303 -15.50 3.30 9.53
N ASN A 304 -14.62 4.17 9.05
CA ASN A 304 -14.89 5.60 8.84
C ASN A 304 -14.47 6.09 7.44
N GLY A 305 -14.61 5.20 6.46
CA GLY A 305 -14.39 5.48 5.05
C GLY A 305 -12.97 5.91 4.70
N PHE A 306 -12.86 6.72 3.66
CA PHE A 306 -11.59 7.26 3.17
C PHE A 306 -11.51 8.74 3.51
N GLN A 307 -10.34 9.21 3.94
CA GLN A 307 -10.12 10.59 4.33
C GLN A 307 -8.90 11.16 3.62
N VAL A 308 -9.00 12.40 3.18
CA VAL A 308 -7.85 13.21 2.78
C VAL A 308 -7.58 14.19 3.91
N LEU A 309 -6.40 14.09 4.47
CA LEU A 309 -5.90 14.93 5.55
C LEU A 309 -4.85 15.89 4.99
N GLU A 310 -4.68 17.03 5.64
CA GLU A 310 -3.68 18.06 5.29
C GLU A 310 -2.83 18.35 6.53
N LEU A 311 -1.52 18.16 6.40
CA LEU A 311 -0.55 18.49 7.45
C LEU A 311 -0.34 20.02 7.46
N ALA A 312 -0.49 20.64 8.62
CA ALA A 312 -0.25 22.08 8.76
C ALA A 312 1.21 22.43 8.40
N GLU A 313 1.45 23.66 7.91
CA GLU A 313 2.79 24.09 7.49
C GLU A 313 3.85 23.98 8.61
N ASP A 314 3.44 24.15 9.87
CA ASP A 314 4.34 23.99 11.03
C ASP A 314 4.50 22.54 11.49
N GLN A 315 3.81 21.60 10.83
CA GLN A 315 3.83 20.15 11.04
C GLN A 315 3.29 19.70 12.39
N THR A 316 2.56 20.56 13.11
CA THR A 316 2.06 20.27 14.47
C THR A 316 0.63 19.75 14.52
N GLU A 317 -0.14 19.95 13.45
CA GLU A 317 -1.55 19.58 13.36
C GLU A 317 -1.83 18.89 12.04
N LEU A 318 -2.77 17.94 12.05
CA LEU A 318 -3.22 17.21 10.88
C LEU A 318 -4.74 17.35 10.80
N ASP A 319 -5.24 18.03 9.77
CA ASP A 319 -6.64 18.38 9.63
C ASP A 319 -7.32 17.58 8.53
N LYS A 320 -8.63 17.33 8.70
CA LYS A 320 -9.41 16.66 7.66
C LYS A 320 -9.84 17.64 6.59
N ALA A 321 -9.26 17.52 5.40
CA ALA A 321 -9.62 18.33 4.25
C ALA A 321 -10.89 17.81 3.54
N THR A 322 -11.04 16.49 3.40
CA THR A 322 -12.26 15.87 2.84
C THR A 322 -12.40 14.39 3.21
N SER A 323 -13.58 13.79 2.99
CA SER A 323 -13.84 12.37 3.18
C SER A 323 -14.73 11.77 2.09
N TYR A 324 -14.58 10.47 1.84
CA TYR A 324 -15.38 9.67 0.92
C TYR A 324 -15.92 8.42 1.63
N ASP A 325 -17.24 8.29 1.66
CA ASP A 325 -18.03 7.35 2.49
C ASP A 325 -19.09 6.61 1.67
N ARG A 326 -18.83 6.36 0.38
CA ARG A 326 -19.78 5.68 -0.54
C ARG A 326 -19.61 4.15 -0.59
N HIS A 327 -18.73 3.59 0.21
CA HIS A 327 -18.63 2.14 0.38
C HIS A 327 -19.55 1.70 1.51
N ASP A 328 -20.17 0.53 1.35
CA ASP A 328 -21.10 -0.03 2.34
C ASP A 328 -20.38 -0.94 3.35
N SER A 329 -19.06 -1.09 3.21
CA SER A 329 -18.23 -1.99 4.00
C SER A 329 -16.87 -1.37 4.34
N LEU A 330 -15.93 -2.22 4.77
CA LEU A 330 -14.69 -1.82 5.40
C LEU A 330 -13.72 -1.19 4.40
N ALA A 331 -13.21 0.01 4.73
CA ALA A 331 -12.22 0.71 3.92
C ALA A 331 -10.82 0.10 4.10
N TYR A 332 -10.27 -0.49 3.02
CA TYR A 332 -8.97 -1.17 3.05
C TYR A 332 -7.99 -0.57 2.05
N GLY A 333 -8.22 -0.77 0.75
CA GLY A 333 -7.29 -0.35 -0.30
C GLY A 333 -7.56 1.09 -0.75
N VAL A 334 -6.51 1.91 -0.86
CA VAL A 334 -6.63 3.27 -1.39
C VAL A 334 -5.32 3.75 -2.02
N ASP A 335 -5.41 4.47 -3.14
CA ASP A 335 -4.26 5.16 -3.72
C ASP A 335 -4.64 6.38 -4.58
N TRP A 336 -3.70 7.31 -4.70
CA TRP A 336 -3.78 8.42 -5.65
C TRP A 336 -3.56 7.88 -7.07
N TRP A 337 -4.39 8.30 -8.02
CA TRP A 337 -4.13 7.96 -9.42
C TRP A 337 -2.97 8.81 -9.97
N LEU A 338 -1.86 8.16 -10.35
CA LEU A 338 -0.60 8.84 -10.69
C LEU A 338 -0.53 9.43 -12.10
N HIS A 339 -1.55 9.19 -12.92
CA HIS A 339 -1.70 9.82 -14.23
C HIS A 339 -1.53 11.35 -14.13
N PRO A 340 -0.68 11.98 -14.95
CA PRO A 340 -0.37 13.41 -14.82
C PRO A 340 -1.61 14.31 -14.80
N ALA A 341 -2.59 14.06 -15.68
CA ALA A 341 -3.82 14.85 -15.70
C ALA A 341 -4.67 14.69 -14.43
N ALA A 342 -4.63 13.51 -13.79
CA ALA A 342 -5.35 13.26 -12.55
C ALA A 342 -4.69 13.97 -11.36
N LEU A 343 -3.35 13.94 -11.28
CA LEU A 343 -2.62 14.63 -10.21
C LEU A 343 -2.70 16.16 -10.31
N GLN A 344 -2.74 16.70 -11.53
CA GLN A 344 -2.79 18.16 -11.78
C GLN A 344 -4.22 18.73 -11.76
N ALA A 345 -5.26 17.89 -11.63
CA ALA A 345 -6.63 18.36 -11.46
C ALA A 345 -6.83 19.02 -10.08
N LYS A 346 -7.70 20.03 -9.95
CA LYS A 346 -8.03 20.64 -8.64
C LYS A 346 -8.47 19.62 -7.60
N ALA A 347 -9.22 18.60 -8.03
CA ALA A 347 -9.56 17.44 -7.24
C ALA A 347 -8.77 16.24 -7.77
N PRO A 348 -7.76 15.74 -7.04
CA PRO A 348 -7.04 14.53 -7.42
C PRO A 348 -8.01 13.35 -7.59
N VAL A 349 -7.71 12.46 -8.54
CA VAL A 349 -8.46 11.21 -8.70
C VAL A 349 -7.89 10.17 -7.74
N VAL A 350 -8.79 9.47 -7.05
CA VAL A 350 -8.46 8.42 -6.09
C VAL A 350 -9.16 7.13 -6.50
N GLY A 351 -8.44 6.01 -6.37
CA GLY A 351 -9.04 4.68 -6.38
C GLY A 351 -9.17 4.17 -4.95
N SER A 352 -10.34 3.62 -4.61
CA SER A 352 -10.58 3.02 -3.30
C SER A 352 -11.30 1.69 -3.41
N ALA A 353 -10.89 0.75 -2.58
CA ALA A 353 -11.43 -0.60 -2.49
C ALA A 353 -11.96 -0.87 -1.08
N SER A 354 -13.10 -1.53 -1.03
CA SER A 354 -13.71 -1.97 0.21
C SER A 354 -13.88 -3.48 0.21
N PHE A 355 -13.74 -4.05 1.41
CA PHE A 355 -13.52 -5.48 1.59
C PHE A 355 -14.79 -6.27 1.27
N TYR A 356 -15.81 -6.28 2.15
CA TYR A 356 -16.96 -7.19 1.99
C TYR A 356 -18.06 -6.73 1.01
N ASP A 357 -17.99 -5.51 0.48
CA ASP A 357 -18.93 -5.07 -0.56
C ASP A 357 -18.45 -5.44 -1.99
N HIS A 358 -17.21 -5.91 -2.13
CA HIS A 358 -16.60 -6.27 -3.42
C HIS A 358 -16.56 -5.09 -4.40
N ILE A 359 -16.41 -3.86 -3.89
CA ILE A 359 -16.46 -2.65 -4.71
C ILE A 359 -15.09 -1.99 -4.83
N PHE A 360 -14.73 -1.66 -6.06
CA PHE A 360 -13.73 -0.66 -6.40
C PHE A 360 -14.40 0.61 -6.92
N HIS A 361 -14.16 1.73 -6.23
CA HIS A 361 -14.59 3.06 -6.65
C HIS A 361 -13.43 3.87 -7.20
N VAL A 362 -13.73 4.68 -8.21
CA VAL A 362 -12.89 5.80 -8.62
C VAL A 362 -13.65 7.07 -8.34
N TRP A 363 -13.04 8.01 -7.63
CA TRP A 363 -13.69 9.23 -7.19
C TRP A 363 -12.72 10.42 -7.18
N ARG A 364 -13.27 11.63 -7.13
CA ARG A 364 -12.52 12.85 -6.85
C ARG A 364 -13.38 13.81 -6.05
N GLN A 365 -12.80 14.45 -5.05
CA GLN A 365 -13.50 15.45 -4.25
C GLN A 365 -12.63 16.69 -4.12
N PRO A 366 -13.20 17.91 -4.25
CA PRO A 366 -12.46 19.13 -3.99
C PRO A 366 -11.87 19.11 -2.59
N VAL A 367 -10.57 19.37 -2.50
CA VAL A 367 -9.88 19.57 -1.23
C VAL A 367 -10.19 21.00 -0.79
N THR A 368 -10.94 21.16 0.30
CA THR A 368 -11.14 22.47 0.92
C THR A 368 -10.01 22.67 1.93
N CYS A 369 -9.02 23.48 1.56
CA CYS A 369 -8.01 23.94 2.55
C CYS A 369 -8.76 24.71 3.66
N CYS A 370 -8.45 24.39 4.91
CA CYS A 370 -9.02 25.06 6.08
C CYS A 370 -8.37 26.43 6.32
#